data_AF-A0A6B3GRT5-F1
#
_entry.id   AF-A0A6B3GRT5-F1
#
_cell.length_a   1.000
_cell.length_b   1.000
_cell.length_c   1.000
_cell.angle_alpha   90.00
_cell.angle_beta   90.00
_cell.angle_gamma   90.00
#
_symmetry.space_group_name_H-M   'P 1'
#
loop_
_entity.id
_entity.type
_entity.pdbx_description
1 polymer ?
#
loop_
_entity_poly.entity_id
_entity_poly.type
_entity_poly.pdbx_seq_one_letter_code
_entity_poly.pdbx_strand_id
1 'polypeptide(L)'
;MDRTHRKKRSNKLLGGSAALVLATGGLMAATTLGSSAGAAESEQARAAVPAHAVTGYWQNFDNGATVQKLGDVQDGYDIIAVAFADATGTDGQIEFNLDPAVGYASEDDFKADIAAKQEAGKSVVISVGGELGNVTVDDAESAQQFADSTYALMEEYGFDGVDI
;
A
#
# COMPACT_ATOMS: atom_id res chain seq x y z
N MET A 1 31.34 -32.63 -51.53
CA MET A 1 30.18 -31.87 -52.02
C MET A 1 29.99 -30.68 -51.07
N ASP A 2 30.74 -29.59 -51.20
CA ASP A 2 30.57 -28.41 -52.07
C ASP A 2 29.23 -27.64 -51.94
N ARG A 3 29.39 -26.31 -51.78
CA ARG A 3 28.49 -25.17 -51.99
C ARG A 3 27.71 -24.53 -50.83
N THR A 4 28.32 -23.44 -50.38
CA THR A 4 27.74 -22.19 -49.85
C THR A 4 26.51 -21.71 -50.62
N HIS A 5 25.57 -21.03 -49.95
CA HIS A 5 24.88 -19.85 -50.50
C HIS A 5 24.21 -18.97 -49.43
N ARG A 6 24.69 -17.72 -49.36
CA ARG A 6 24.12 -16.54 -48.71
C ARG A 6 22.94 -16.01 -49.53
N LYS A 7 21.85 -15.53 -48.91
CA LYS A 7 21.01 -14.49 -49.54
C LYS A 7 20.40 -13.49 -48.55
N LYS A 8 20.51 -12.23 -48.96
CA LYS A 8 20.18 -10.95 -48.30
C LYS A 8 18.73 -10.54 -48.58
N ARG A 9 18.18 -9.74 -47.64
CA ARG A 9 17.30 -8.55 -47.77
C ARG A 9 15.98 -8.65 -48.55
N SER A 10 14.90 -8.10 -48.00
CA SER A 10 14.45 -6.71 -48.28
C SER A 10 13.01 -6.45 -47.82
N ASN A 11 12.80 -5.23 -47.29
CA ASN A 11 11.52 -4.52 -47.16
C ASN A 11 10.73 -4.45 -48.48
N LYS A 12 9.39 -4.47 -48.36
CA LYS A 12 8.36 -3.73 -49.13
C LYS A 12 7.20 -3.49 -48.12
N LEU A 13 6.71 -2.30 -47.76
CA LEU A 13 6.29 -1.09 -48.49
C LEU A 13 5.24 -1.36 -49.59
N LEU A 14 3.97 -1.24 -49.19
CA LEU A 14 2.76 -0.87 -49.95
C LEU A 14 2.04 0.15 -49.02
N GLY A 15 1.52 1.31 -49.40
CA GLY A 15 1.25 1.91 -50.71
C GLY A 15 -0.10 2.65 -50.63
N GLY A 16 -0.11 3.97 -50.90
CA GLY A 16 -1.30 4.82 -51.17
C GLY A 16 -1.91 5.48 -49.91
N SER A 17 -2.30 6.75 -49.89
CA SER A 17 -2.48 7.75 -50.95
C SER A 17 -2.37 9.17 -50.37
N ALA A 18 -1.95 10.09 -51.22
CA ALA A 18 -1.87 11.52 -50.92
C ALA A 18 -3.26 12.17 -50.91
N ALA A 19 -3.49 13.09 -49.97
CA ALA A 19 -4.39 14.22 -50.12
C ALA A 19 -3.70 15.46 -49.53
N LEU A 20 -3.23 16.33 -50.42
CA LEU A 20 -2.67 17.63 -50.10
C LEU A 20 -3.82 18.63 -50.03
N VAL A 21 -4.06 19.23 -48.86
CA VAL A 21 -4.86 20.44 -48.71
C VAL A 21 -3.98 21.49 -48.04
N LEU A 22 -3.50 22.45 -48.83
CA LEU A 22 -3.00 23.72 -48.34
C LEU A 22 -4.19 24.65 -48.08
N ALA A 23 -4.38 25.06 -46.84
CA ALA A 23 -5.13 26.25 -46.49
C ALA A 23 -4.25 27.11 -45.56
N THR A 24 -3.94 28.30 -46.03
CA THR A 24 -3.18 29.35 -45.35
C THR A 24 -4.06 30.14 -44.39
N GLY A 25 -3.48 30.60 -43.27
CA GLY A 25 -3.93 31.79 -42.54
C GLY A 25 -4.64 31.53 -41.21
N GLY A 26 -3.99 31.92 -40.11
CA GLY A 26 -4.61 32.03 -38.78
C GLY A 26 -3.60 31.93 -37.65
N LEU A 27 -2.95 33.04 -37.30
CA LEU A 27 -2.16 33.15 -36.07
C LEU A 27 -3.13 33.12 -34.88
N MET A 28 -3.15 32.02 -34.13
CA MET A 28 -3.81 31.95 -32.82
C MET A 28 -2.73 31.77 -31.75
N ALA A 29 -2.51 32.83 -30.97
CA ALA A 29 -1.72 32.75 -29.75
C ALA A 29 -2.52 31.95 -28.71
N ALA A 30 -2.20 30.67 -28.54
CA ALA A 30 -2.67 29.88 -27.42
C ALA A 30 -1.70 30.04 -26.26
N THR A 31 -2.12 30.78 -25.23
CA THR A 31 -1.48 30.78 -23.91
C THR A 31 -1.52 29.37 -23.34
N THR A 32 -0.36 28.70 -23.27
CA THR A 32 -0.22 27.45 -22.54
C THR A 32 -0.23 27.75 -21.04
N LEU A 33 -1.39 27.56 -20.40
CA LEU A 33 -1.45 27.42 -18.95
C LEU A 33 -0.72 26.13 -18.58
N GLY A 34 0.27 26.25 -17.70
CA GLY A 34 1.07 25.13 -17.24
C GLY A 34 0.18 24.08 -16.60
N SER A 35 0.17 22.88 -17.19
CA SER A 35 -0.32 21.69 -16.51
C SER A 35 0.82 21.23 -15.62
N SER A 36 0.74 21.51 -14.32
CA SER A 36 1.52 20.76 -13.34
C SER A 36 1.09 19.31 -13.46
N ALA A 37 1.96 18.47 -14.01
CA ALA A 37 1.84 17.03 -13.87
C ALA A 37 1.95 16.72 -12.37
N GLY A 38 0.82 16.68 -11.69
CA GLY A 38 0.72 16.07 -10.38
C GLY A 38 1.13 14.62 -10.53
N ALA A 39 2.11 14.21 -9.71
CA ALA A 39 2.46 12.82 -9.58
C ALA A 39 1.17 12.04 -9.28
N ALA A 40 0.80 11.14 -10.19
CA ALA A 40 -0.15 10.10 -9.84
C ALA A 40 0.63 9.14 -8.93
N GLU A 41 0.67 9.46 -7.65
CA GLU A 41 0.88 8.43 -6.63
C GLU A 41 -0.27 7.46 -6.81
N SER A 42 0.06 6.19 -7.00
CA SER A 42 -0.91 5.12 -6.91
C SER A 42 -1.34 5.04 -5.45
N GLU A 43 -2.24 5.92 -5.00
CA GLU A 43 -3.06 5.66 -3.83
C GLU A 43 -3.80 4.36 -4.16
N GLN A 44 -3.34 3.24 -3.61
CA GLN A 44 -4.17 2.05 -3.47
C GLN A 44 -5.42 2.52 -2.75
N ALA A 45 -6.52 2.64 -3.50
CA ALA A 45 -7.77 3.13 -2.96
C ALA A 45 -8.19 2.17 -1.86
N ARG A 46 -8.08 2.61 -0.59
CA ARG A 46 -8.46 1.80 0.57
C ARG A 46 -9.90 1.34 0.41
N ALA A 47 -10.13 0.06 0.69
CA ALA A 47 -11.47 -0.50 0.63
C ALA A 47 -12.39 0.29 1.56
N ALA A 48 -13.53 0.74 1.05
CA ALA A 48 -14.52 1.41 1.87
C ALA A 48 -15.08 0.42 2.90
N VAL A 49 -15.04 0.78 4.19
CA VAL A 49 -15.59 -0.04 5.26
C VAL A 49 -17.10 -0.24 5.03
N PRO A 50 -17.63 -1.48 5.12
CA PRO A 50 -19.05 -1.75 4.97
C PRO A 50 -19.90 -1.01 6.01
N ALA A 51 -21.18 -0.75 5.68
CA ALA A 51 -22.12 -0.10 6.60
C ALA A 51 -22.37 -0.90 7.89
N HIS A 52 -22.19 -2.21 7.84
CA HIS A 52 -22.17 -3.09 9.02
C HIS A 52 -20.87 -3.87 8.97
N ALA A 53 -19.98 -3.59 9.91
CA ALA A 53 -18.65 -4.16 9.96
C ALA A 53 -18.44 -4.95 11.26
N VAL A 54 -17.68 -6.03 11.18
CA VAL A 54 -17.14 -6.74 12.33
C VAL A 54 -15.64 -6.48 12.41
N THR A 55 -15.19 -5.90 13.52
CA THR A 55 -13.77 -5.72 13.82
C THR A 55 -13.26 -6.89 14.68
N GLY A 56 -12.12 -7.43 14.31
CA GLY A 56 -11.40 -8.45 15.08
C GLY A 56 -9.98 -8.02 15.39
N TYR A 57 -9.53 -8.19 16.63
CA TYR A 57 -8.12 -8.02 16.99
C TYR A 57 -7.34 -9.28 16.62
N TRP A 58 -6.32 -9.13 15.78
CA TRP A 58 -5.35 -10.17 15.47
C TRP A 58 -4.14 -10.01 16.39
N GLN A 59 -3.77 -11.09 17.08
CA GLN A 59 -2.74 -11.07 18.11
C GLN A 59 -1.36 -11.23 17.50
N ASN A 60 -0.54 -10.18 17.55
CA ASN A 60 0.89 -10.23 17.26
C ASN A 60 1.69 -10.77 18.46
N PHE A 61 1.16 -11.80 19.14
CA PHE A 61 1.74 -12.40 20.33
C PHE A 61 1.06 -13.75 20.63
N ASP A 62 1.72 -14.58 21.44
CA ASP A 62 1.14 -15.83 21.95
C ASP A 62 0.76 -15.69 23.44
N ASN A 63 -0.54 -15.76 23.71
CA ASN A 63 -1.10 -15.79 25.07
C ASN A 63 -1.79 -17.12 25.42
N GLY A 64 -1.54 -18.18 24.64
CA GLY A 64 -2.17 -19.49 24.75
C GLY A 64 -3.46 -19.67 23.95
N ALA A 65 -3.95 -18.63 23.26
CA ALA A 65 -4.96 -18.77 22.23
C ALA A 65 -4.39 -19.45 20.96
N THR A 66 -5.26 -19.74 19.99
CA THR A 66 -4.79 -20.27 18.71
C THR A 66 -3.98 -19.20 17.97
N VAL A 67 -2.68 -19.44 17.85
CA VAL A 67 -1.80 -18.68 16.97
C VAL A 67 -2.24 -18.88 15.51
N GLN A 68 -2.38 -17.78 14.78
CA GLN A 68 -2.81 -17.78 13.38
C GLN A 68 -2.05 -16.72 12.60
N LYS A 69 -1.73 -16.99 11.33
CA LYS A 69 -1.26 -15.95 10.42
C LYS A 69 -2.40 -15.02 10.05
N LEU A 70 -2.08 -13.79 9.66
CA LEU A 70 -3.05 -12.82 9.15
C LEU A 70 -3.81 -13.40 7.94
N GLY A 71 -3.12 -14.10 7.03
CA GLY A 71 -3.75 -14.78 5.89
C GLY A 71 -4.86 -15.76 6.28
N ASP A 72 -4.76 -16.42 7.44
CA ASP A 72 -5.71 -17.43 7.94
C ASP A 72 -6.93 -16.83 8.66
N VAL A 73 -6.96 -15.51 8.87
CA VAL A 73 -8.11 -14.82 9.51
C VAL A 73 -9.38 -15.02 8.67
N GLN A 74 -10.48 -15.33 9.34
CA GLN A 74 -11.73 -15.74 8.71
C GLN A 74 -12.42 -14.57 7.99
N ASP A 75 -13.12 -14.86 6.88
CA ASP A 75 -13.78 -13.83 6.05
C ASP A 75 -14.91 -13.05 6.75
N GLY A 76 -15.33 -13.48 7.94
CA GLY A 76 -16.36 -12.80 8.74
C GLY A 76 -15.88 -11.49 9.38
N TYR A 77 -14.58 -11.21 9.35
CA TYR A 77 -14.02 -9.93 9.82
C TYR A 77 -13.88 -8.97 8.63
N ASP A 78 -14.36 -7.75 8.82
CA ASP A 78 -14.27 -6.66 7.84
C ASP A 78 -13.09 -5.73 8.13
N ILE A 79 -12.78 -5.57 9.42
CA ILE A 79 -11.62 -4.81 9.92
C ILE A 79 -10.77 -5.74 10.78
N ILE A 80 -9.48 -5.85 10.47
CA ILE A 80 -8.50 -6.60 11.23
C ILE A 80 -7.58 -5.60 11.93
N ALA A 81 -7.66 -5.52 13.25
CA ALA A 81 -6.80 -4.66 14.07
C ALA A 81 -5.59 -5.47 14.56
N VAL A 82 -4.40 -5.13 14.06
CA VAL A 82 -3.14 -5.78 14.43
C VAL A 82 -2.72 -5.30 15.81
N ALA A 83 -2.72 -6.21 16.79
CA ALA A 83 -2.53 -5.94 18.20
C ALA A 83 -1.13 -6.37 18.66
N PHE A 84 -0.21 -5.49 19.04
CA PHE A 84 -0.28 -4.03 19.06
C PHE A 84 1.02 -3.43 18.50
N ALA A 85 1.01 -2.14 18.21
CA ALA A 85 2.24 -1.36 18.15
C ALA A 85 2.82 -1.16 19.56
N ASP A 86 4.15 -1.13 19.65
CA ASP A 86 4.90 -0.90 20.87
C ASP A 86 5.17 0.60 21.07
N ALA A 87 5.18 1.05 22.32
CA ALA A 87 5.70 2.37 22.67
C ALA A 87 7.23 2.35 22.65
N THR A 88 7.86 3.45 22.21
CA THR A 88 9.32 3.59 22.31
C THR A 88 9.72 4.37 23.56
N GLY A 89 11.01 4.71 23.68
CA GLY A 89 11.50 5.63 24.72
C GLY A 89 11.20 7.11 24.45
N THR A 90 10.53 7.44 23.36
CA THR A 90 10.13 8.80 22.98
C THR A 90 8.62 8.94 23.10
N ASP A 91 8.14 9.94 23.85
CA ASP A 91 6.70 10.14 24.04
C ASP A 91 5.99 10.33 22.69
N GLY A 92 4.83 9.67 22.58
CA GLY A 92 4.01 9.60 21.36
C GLY A 92 4.55 8.68 20.27
N GLN A 93 5.83 8.34 20.24
CA GLN A 93 6.39 7.50 19.19
C GLN A 93 5.99 6.02 19.38
N ILE A 94 5.57 5.40 18.28
CA ILE A 94 5.28 3.97 18.22
C ILE A 94 6.19 3.25 17.21
N GLU A 95 6.38 1.96 17.41
CA GLU A 95 7.00 1.03 16.46
C GLU A 95 6.22 -0.27 16.38
N PHE A 96 6.47 -1.10 15.36
CA PHE A 96 5.86 -2.41 15.24
C PHE A 96 6.93 -3.47 15.01
N ASN A 97 6.94 -4.48 15.88
CA ASN A 97 7.84 -5.61 15.82
C ASN A 97 7.02 -6.89 15.61
N LEU A 98 7.12 -7.52 14.42
CA LEU A 98 6.40 -8.77 14.15
C LEU A 98 6.90 -9.90 15.06
N ASP A 99 6.01 -10.47 15.88
CA ASP A 99 6.40 -11.49 16.85
C ASP A 99 6.74 -12.81 16.13
N PRO A 100 7.96 -13.37 16.28
CA PRO A 100 8.30 -14.65 15.68
C PRO A 100 7.36 -15.81 16.10
N ALA A 101 6.68 -15.69 17.25
CA ALA A 101 5.70 -16.67 17.71
C ALA A 101 4.52 -16.84 16.75
N VAL A 102 4.17 -15.81 15.95
CA VAL A 102 3.06 -15.89 14.98
C VAL A 102 3.43 -16.64 13.68
N GLY A 103 4.68 -17.13 13.57
CA GLY A 103 5.07 -18.14 12.59
C GLY A 103 5.31 -17.62 11.17
N TYR A 104 5.53 -16.31 11.00
CA TYR A 104 6.01 -15.75 9.75
C TYR A 104 7.49 -16.05 9.52
N ALA A 105 7.87 -16.33 8.27
CA ALA A 105 9.27 -16.55 7.90
C ALA A 105 10.00 -15.22 7.63
N SER A 106 9.25 -14.18 7.28
CA SER A 106 9.74 -12.82 7.05
C SER A 106 8.62 -11.79 7.26
N GLU A 107 9.00 -10.53 7.48
CA GLU A 107 8.05 -9.42 7.47
C GLU A 107 7.42 -9.20 6.08
N ASP A 108 8.14 -9.51 5.00
CA ASP A 108 7.61 -9.43 3.64
C ASP A 108 6.41 -10.36 3.43
N ASP A 109 6.42 -11.56 4.03
CA ASP A 109 5.28 -12.48 4.00
C ASP A 109 4.08 -11.91 4.77
N PHE A 110 4.32 -11.20 5.87
CA PHE A 110 3.26 -10.53 6.63
C PHE A 110 2.66 -9.36 5.85
N LYS A 111 3.50 -8.52 5.22
CA LYS A 111 3.07 -7.44 4.33
C LYS A 111 2.28 -7.97 3.12
N ALA A 112 2.66 -9.13 2.59
CA ALA A 112 1.92 -9.80 1.52
C ALA A 112 0.53 -10.26 1.98
N ASP A 113 0.39 -10.79 3.21
CA ASP A 113 -0.91 -11.14 3.78
C ASP A 113 -1.79 -9.90 4.03
N ILE A 114 -1.22 -8.76 4.45
CA ILE A 114 -1.94 -7.49 4.58
C ILE A 114 -2.54 -7.10 3.24
N ALA A 115 -1.71 -7.06 2.19
CA ALA A 115 -2.14 -6.72 0.84
C ALA A 115 -3.22 -7.69 0.33
N ALA A 116 -3.07 -9.00 0.57
CA ALA A 116 -4.06 -9.99 0.17
C ALA A 116 -5.41 -9.82 0.88
N LYS A 117 -5.42 -9.46 2.17
CA LYS A 117 -6.67 -9.13 2.89
C LYS A 117 -7.31 -7.86 2.33
N GLN A 118 -6.53 -6.85 1.99
CA GLN A 118 -7.02 -5.62 1.37
C GLN A 118 -7.61 -5.86 -0.02
N GLU A 119 -6.95 -6.68 -0.85
CA GLU A 119 -7.48 -7.12 -2.14
C GLU A 119 -8.80 -7.90 -2.00
N ALA A 120 -8.96 -8.64 -0.89
CA ALA A 120 -10.22 -9.29 -0.52
C ALA A 120 -11.28 -8.34 0.09
N GLY A 121 -11.02 -7.03 0.09
CA GLY A 121 -11.94 -5.99 0.56
C GLY A 121 -11.97 -5.80 2.07
N LYS A 122 -10.94 -6.27 2.79
CA LYS A 122 -10.81 -6.08 4.24
C LYS A 122 -10.01 -4.82 4.53
N SER A 123 -10.26 -4.17 5.65
CA SER A 123 -9.35 -3.15 6.18
C SER A 123 -8.41 -3.79 7.20
N VAL A 124 -7.12 -3.49 7.13
CA VAL A 124 -6.12 -3.92 8.12
C VAL A 124 -5.50 -2.69 8.76
N VAL A 125 -5.69 -2.51 10.06
CA VAL A 125 -5.21 -1.33 10.81
C VAL A 125 -4.21 -1.73 11.88
N ILE A 126 -3.29 -0.84 12.23
CA ILE A 126 -2.41 -1.02 13.38
C ILE A 126 -3.12 -0.53 14.65
N SER A 127 -3.14 -1.33 15.71
CA SER A 127 -3.73 -0.93 16.99
C SER A 127 -2.66 -0.47 17.97
N VAL A 128 -2.91 0.65 18.65
CA VAL A 128 -2.04 1.23 19.66
C VAL A 128 -2.69 1.06 21.03
N GLY A 129 -2.02 0.38 21.95
CA GLY A 129 -2.54 0.18 23.29
C GLY A 129 -2.18 -1.20 23.83
N GLY A 130 -3.19 -1.96 24.24
CA GLY A 130 -2.99 -3.20 24.98
C GLY A 130 -2.68 -2.96 26.45
N GLU A 131 -2.77 -4.02 27.27
CA GLU A 131 -2.60 -3.91 28.72
C GLU A 131 -1.23 -3.35 29.13
N LEU A 132 -0.20 -3.61 28.32
CA LEU A 132 1.18 -3.20 28.57
C LEU A 132 1.61 -1.97 27.76
N GLY A 133 0.81 -1.52 26.80
CA GLY A 133 1.13 -0.34 25.99
C GLY A 133 0.91 0.94 26.78
N ASN A 134 1.94 1.77 26.86
CA ASN A 134 1.90 3.06 27.56
C ASN A 134 2.38 4.17 26.62
N VAL A 135 1.64 4.41 25.54
CA VAL A 135 1.88 5.54 24.63
C VAL A 135 1.30 6.81 25.25
N THR A 136 2.16 7.79 25.49
CA THR A 136 1.77 9.10 26.04
C THR A 136 1.64 10.11 24.91
N VAL A 137 0.47 10.74 24.77
CA VAL A 137 0.24 11.87 23.85
C VAL A 137 -0.45 12.99 24.63
N ASP A 138 0.31 13.89 25.21
CA ASP A 138 -0.19 14.94 26.12
C ASP A 138 0.31 16.35 25.79
N ASP A 139 1.15 16.49 24.76
CA ASP A 139 1.61 17.77 24.22
C ASP A 139 1.74 17.75 22.68
N ALA A 140 2.15 18.89 22.11
CA ALA A 140 2.25 19.03 20.67
C ALA A 140 3.40 18.23 20.05
N GLU A 141 4.47 17.98 20.82
CA GLU A 141 5.63 17.23 20.34
C GLU A 141 5.30 15.74 20.27
N SER A 142 4.77 15.17 21.35
CA SER A 142 4.27 13.78 21.40
C SER A 142 3.16 13.54 20.37
N ALA A 143 2.26 14.49 20.13
CA ALA A 143 1.25 14.38 19.07
C ALA A 143 1.87 14.30 17.67
N GLN A 144 2.93 15.07 17.40
CA GLN A 144 3.65 15.02 16.13
C GLN A 144 4.39 13.69 15.98
N GLN A 145 5.08 13.22 17.03
CA GLN A 145 5.77 11.93 17.01
C GLN A 145 4.81 10.77 16.77
N PHE A 146 3.63 10.81 17.38
CA PHE A 146 2.58 9.82 17.16
C PHE A 146 2.09 9.81 15.71
N ALA A 147 1.77 10.99 15.16
CA ALA A 147 1.30 11.10 13.78
C ALA A 147 2.37 10.61 12.78
N ASP A 148 3.61 11.03 12.95
CA ASP A 148 4.72 10.71 12.05
C ASP A 148 5.05 9.21 12.08
N SER A 149 5.15 8.62 13.28
CA SER A 149 5.46 7.19 13.42
C SER A 149 4.30 6.29 12.97
N THR A 150 3.05 6.67 13.26
CA THR A 150 1.88 5.95 12.76
C THR A 150 1.84 5.98 11.22
N TYR A 151 2.07 7.15 10.61
CA TYR A 151 2.09 7.27 9.15
C TYR A 151 3.23 6.47 8.54
N ALA A 152 4.42 6.46 9.16
CA ALA A 152 5.53 5.64 8.70
C ALA A 152 5.20 4.14 8.70
N LEU A 153 4.54 3.63 9.76
CA LEU A 153 4.08 2.24 9.80
C LEU A 153 3.02 1.95 8.73
N MET A 154 2.12 2.89 8.47
CA MET A 154 1.13 2.76 7.40
C MET A 154 1.78 2.65 6.02
N GLU A 155 2.81 3.45 5.74
CA GLU A 155 3.58 3.38 4.50
C GLU A 155 4.41 2.09 4.40
N GLU A 156 5.02 1.66 5.49
CA GLU A 156 5.92 0.52 5.51
C GLU A 156 5.19 -0.83 5.38
N TYR A 157 4.05 -0.98 6.05
CA TYR A 157 3.29 -2.22 6.11
C TYR A 157 2.05 -2.21 5.22
N GLY A 158 1.64 -1.04 4.73
CA GLY A 158 0.43 -0.86 3.95
C GLY A 158 -0.85 -0.77 4.80
N PHE A 159 -0.77 -0.46 6.09
CA PHE A 159 -1.98 -0.38 6.95
C PHE A 159 -2.99 0.66 6.46
N ASP A 160 -4.28 0.34 6.63
CA ASP A 160 -5.43 1.19 6.26
C ASP A 160 -5.72 2.33 7.24
N GLY A 161 -5.01 2.37 8.37
CA GLY A 161 -5.24 3.34 9.44
C GLY A 161 -4.74 2.84 10.78
N VAL A 162 -5.22 3.49 11.84
CA VAL A 162 -4.85 3.24 13.23
C VAL A 162 -6.10 3.04 14.09
N ASP A 163 -6.01 2.14 15.07
CA ASP A 163 -6.95 1.93 16.16
C ASP A 163 -6.33 2.41 17.49
N ILE A 164 -7.13 3.05 18.35
CA ILE A 164 -6.70 3.71 19.61
C ILE A 164 -7.43 3.09 20.79
#